data_AF-A0A966V0Y8-F1
#
_entry.id   AF-A0A966V0Y8-F1
#
_cell.length_a   1.000
_cell.length_b   1.000
_cell.length_c   1.000
_cell.angle_alpha   90.00
_cell.angle_beta   90.00
_cell.angle_gamma   90.00
#
_symmetry.space_group_name_H-M   'P 1'
#
loop_
_entity.id
_entity.type
_entity.pdbx_description
1 polymer ?
#
loop_
_entity_poly.entity_id
_entity_poly.type
_entity_poly.pdbx_seq_one_letter_code
_entity_poly.pdbx_strand_id
1 'polypeptide(L)'
;MMYRPALRLTDVGFEDVTVPGTTVFKSITNGAITTGFFEVINDLAVSLRENNESTRTQALAQVDQLVSDSSAVLARIGGTQQRLQLIEDQARETKLRATDTLSSIKDLDYASALTELQKQEVLLQASQSMMARMAQLSLLEVLR
;
A
#
# COMPACT_ATOMS: atom_id res chain seq x y z
N MET A 1 -23.02 5.20 22.45
CA MET A 1 -21.71 4.52 22.50
C MET A 1 -21.42 3.97 21.10
N MET A 2 -20.55 4.66 20.35
CA MET A 2 -20.24 4.32 18.97
C MET A 2 -19.04 3.36 18.97
N TYR A 3 -19.29 2.10 18.63
CA TYR A 3 -18.25 1.09 18.48
C TYR A 3 -17.44 1.45 17.22
N ARG A 4 -16.25 2.02 17.41
CA ARG A 4 -15.28 2.21 16.31
C ARG A 4 -14.55 0.88 16.16
N PRO A 5 -14.75 0.11 15.07
CA PRO A 5 -13.94 -1.08 14.85
C PRO A 5 -12.49 -0.63 14.70
N ALA A 6 -11.61 -1.17 15.54
CA ALA A 6 -10.17 -1.03 15.38
C ALA A 6 -9.80 -1.69 14.06
N LEU A 7 -9.50 -0.89 13.04
CA LEU A 7 -8.78 -1.34 11.86
C LEU A 7 -7.45 -1.89 12.36
N ARG A 8 -7.34 -3.22 12.45
CA ARG A 8 -6.06 -3.90 12.59
C ARG A 8 -5.35 -3.68 11.26
N LEU A 9 -4.61 -2.57 11.15
CA LEU A 9 -3.52 -2.49 10.19
C LEU A 9 -2.66 -3.72 10.49
N THR A 10 -2.62 -4.64 9.53
CA THR A 10 -1.72 -5.78 9.64
C THR A 10 -0.33 -5.17 9.60
N ASP A 11 0.30 -5.09 10.76
CA ASP A 11 1.66 -4.62 10.93
C ASP A 11 2.57 -5.57 10.15
N VAL A 12 2.81 -5.25 8.88
CA VAL A 12 3.85 -5.90 8.08
C VAL A 12 5.18 -5.34 8.57
N GLY A 13 5.63 -5.84 9.72
CA GLY A 13 6.99 -5.64 10.15
C GLY A 13 7.93 -6.10 9.02
N PHE A 14 8.98 -5.32 8.74
CA PHE A 14 9.98 -5.65 7.70
C PHE A 14 10.59 -7.06 7.86
N GLU A 15 10.50 -7.62 9.07
CA GLU A 15 10.89 -8.98 9.44
C GLU A 15 10.07 -10.07 8.73
N ASP A 16 8.85 -9.74 8.28
CA ASP A 16 7.91 -10.67 7.66
C ASP A 16 7.99 -10.67 6.11
N VAL A 17 8.67 -9.67 5.54
CA VAL A 17 8.90 -9.49 4.11
C VAL A 17 10.23 -10.10 3.67
N THR A 18 11.24 -10.09 4.55
CA THR A 18 12.56 -10.64 4.23
C THR A 18 12.63 -12.11 4.60
N VAL A 19 12.90 -12.98 3.63
CA VAL A 19 13.23 -14.38 3.88
C VAL A 19 14.74 -14.56 3.71
N PRO A 20 15.52 -14.70 4.79
CA PRO A 20 16.96 -14.90 4.67
C PRO A 20 17.26 -16.28 4.09
N GLY A 21 18.39 -16.39 3.39
CA GLY A 21 18.82 -17.64 2.75
C GLY A 21 18.97 -18.81 3.73
N THR A 22 19.26 -18.55 5.00
CA THR A 22 19.32 -19.56 6.07
C THR A 22 17.96 -20.16 6.43
N THR A 23 16.86 -19.47 6.12
CA THR A 23 15.49 -20.01 6.25
C THR A 23 15.12 -20.88 5.05
N VAL A 24 15.62 -20.54 3.85
CA VAL A 24 15.39 -21.32 2.62
C VAL A 24 16.25 -22.59 2.62
N PHE A 25 17.55 -22.44 2.91
CA PHE A 25 18.54 -23.51 2.86
C PHE A 25 18.78 -24.09 4.27
N LYS A 26 17.70 -24.55 4.89
CA LYS A 26 17.73 -25.10 6.24
C LYS A 26 18.45 -26.46 6.25
N SER A 27 19.22 -26.71 7.30
CA SER A 27 19.82 -28.03 7.55
C SER A 27 18.78 -29.03 8.03
N ILE A 28 18.97 -30.31 7.70
CA ILE A 28 18.16 -31.41 8.21
C ILE A 28 18.81 -31.95 9.48
N THR A 29 18.03 -32.09 10.54
CA THR A 29 18.48 -32.69 11.80
C THR A 29 17.79 -34.04 11.99
N ASN A 30 18.57 -35.12 11.95
CA ASN A 30 18.14 -36.48 12.23
C ASN A 30 18.73 -36.92 13.58
N GLY A 31 17.97 -36.71 14.66
CA GLY A 31 18.45 -36.96 16.02
C GLY A 31 19.57 -36.00 16.41
N ALA A 32 20.77 -36.54 16.67
CA ALA A 32 21.95 -35.73 17.02
C ALA A 32 22.75 -35.21 15.81
N ILE A 33 22.47 -35.72 14.60
CA ILE A 33 23.21 -35.38 13.39
C ILE A 33 22.48 -34.25 12.67
N THR A 34 23.19 -33.18 12.34
CA THR A 34 22.70 -32.08 11.51
C THR A 34 23.51 -32.05 10.22
N THR A 35 22.84 -32.21 9.09
CA THR A 35 23.42 -32.21 7.76
C THR A 35 22.99 -30.95 7.03
N GLY A 36 23.94 -30.21 6.44
CA GLY A 36 23.65 -28.98 5.72
C GLY A 36 22.81 -29.20 4.45
N PHE A 37 22.05 -28.19 4.00
CA PHE A 37 21.23 -28.27 2.78
C PHE A 37 22.03 -28.78 1.56
N PHE A 38 23.18 -28.15 1.29
CA PHE A 38 24.03 -28.51 0.16
C PHE A 38 24.82 -29.80 0.38
N GLU A 39 25.02 -30.19 1.64
CA GLU A 39 25.66 -31.44 2.02
C GLU A 39 24.75 -32.62 1.68
N VAL A 40 23.45 -32.54 1.98
CA VAL A 40 22.46 -33.55 1.57
C VAL A 40 22.45 -33.76 0.04
N ILE A 41 22.55 -32.69 -0.74
CA ILE A 41 22.62 -32.78 -2.22
C ILE A 41 23.92 -33.47 -2.65
N ASN A 42 25.03 -33.14 -2.00
CA ASN A 42 26.31 -33.79 -2.24
C ASN A 42 26.27 -35.28 -1.86
N ASP A 43 25.67 -35.63 -0.73
CA ASP A 43 25.55 -37.00 -0.23
C ASP A 43 24.70 -37.86 -1.16
N LEU A 44 23.65 -37.30 -1.76
CA LEU A 44 22.90 -37.96 -2.83
C LEU A 44 23.80 -38.21 -4.04
N ALA A 45 24.56 -37.22 -4.50
CA ALA A 45 25.45 -37.37 -5.65
C ALA A 45 26.55 -38.43 -5.41
N VAL A 46 27.11 -38.49 -4.21
CA VAL A 46 28.07 -39.52 -3.79
C VAL A 46 27.41 -40.90 -3.75
N SER A 47 26.24 -41.02 -3.12
CA SER A 47 25.50 -42.29 -3.02
C SER A 47 25.10 -42.87 -4.37
N LEU A 48 24.80 -42.01 -5.35
CA LEU A 48 24.53 -42.41 -6.73
C LEU A 48 25.78 -42.92 -7.45
N ARG A 49 26.96 -42.35 -7.19
CA ARG A 49 28.23 -42.80 -7.79
C ARG A 49 28.75 -44.10 -7.18
N GLU A 50 28.60 -44.26 -5.87
CA GLU A 50 29.06 -45.45 -5.13
C GLU A 50 28.10 -46.63 -5.25
N ASN A 51 26.92 -46.42 -5.87
CA ASN A 51 25.86 -47.42 -6.05
C ASN A 51 25.42 -48.09 -4.72
N ASN A 52 25.53 -47.39 -3.60
CA ASN A 52 25.08 -47.88 -2.30
C ASN A 52 23.57 -47.63 -2.15
N GLU A 53 22.78 -48.69 -2.02
CA GLU A 53 21.31 -48.62 -1.96
C GLU A 53 20.81 -47.97 -0.66
N SER A 54 21.46 -48.27 0.47
CA SER A 54 21.06 -47.78 1.79
C SER A 54 21.25 -46.26 1.88
N THR A 55 22.44 -45.76 1.53
CA THR A 55 22.75 -44.32 1.60
C THR A 55 21.94 -43.52 0.57
N ARG A 56 21.65 -44.11 -0.59
CA ARG A 56 20.80 -43.49 -1.62
C ARG A 56 19.37 -43.30 -1.15
N THR A 57 18.78 -44.32 -0.51
CA THR A 57 17.41 -44.24 0.02
C THR A 57 17.32 -43.18 1.12
N GLN A 58 18.31 -43.12 1.99
CA GLN A 58 18.40 -42.09 3.03
C GLN A 58 18.56 -40.69 2.43
N ALA A 59 19.48 -40.50 1.47
CA ALA A 59 19.72 -39.20 0.84
C ALA A 59 18.49 -38.72 0.06
N LEU A 60 17.74 -39.61 -0.59
CA LEU A 60 16.46 -39.28 -1.24
C LEU A 60 15.42 -38.79 -0.24
N ALA A 61 15.24 -39.49 0.89
CA ALA A 61 14.31 -39.07 1.94
C ALA A 61 14.69 -37.69 2.51
N GLN A 62 15.98 -37.41 2.65
CA GLN A 62 16.47 -36.09 3.05
C GLN A 62 16.20 -35.03 1.98
N VAL A 63 16.40 -35.32 0.69
CA VAL A 63 16.05 -34.38 -0.38
C VAL A 63 14.55 -34.08 -0.41
N ASP A 64 13.69 -35.07 -0.20
CA ASP A 64 12.24 -34.84 -0.09
C ASP A 64 11.91 -33.88 1.05
N GLN A 65 12.59 -34.02 2.19
CA GLN A 65 12.46 -33.09 3.31
C GLN A 65 12.95 -31.67 2.96
N LEU A 66 14.08 -31.53 2.24
CA LEU A 66 14.56 -30.23 1.77
C LEU A 66 13.55 -29.55 0.83
N VAL A 67 12.93 -30.32 -0.06
CA VAL A 67 11.90 -29.83 -0.99
C VAL A 67 10.66 -29.38 -0.22
N SER A 68 10.23 -30.16 0.77
CA SER A 68 9.11 -29.81 1.65
C SER A 68 9.37 -28.50 2.42
N ASP A 69 10.55 -28.37 3.04
CA ASP A 69 10.95 -27.17 3.77
C ASP A 69 11.00 -25.94 2.85
N SER A 70 11.60 -26.09 1.66
CA SER A 70 11.65 -25.02 0.65
C SER A 70 10.25 -24.62 0.16
N SER A 71 9.36 -25.59 -0.01
CA SER A 71 7.97 -25.35 -0.42
C SER A 71 7.18 -24.60 0.65
N ALA A 72 7.41 -24.91 1.93
CA ALA A 72 6.81 -24.17 3.04
C ALA A 72 7.28 -22.70 3.07
N VAL A 73 8.55 -22.45 2.76
CA VAL A 73 9.10 -21.10 2.64
C VAL A 73 8.48 -20.35 1.46
N LEU A 74 8.33 -20.99 0.29
CA LEU A 74 7.64 -20.41 -0.86
C LEU A 74 6.18 -20.08 -0.55
N ALA A 75 5.47 -20.95 0.16
CA ALA A 75 4.10 -20.71 0.59
C ALA A 75 4.02 -19.50 1.53
N ARG A 76 4.97 -19.34 2.46
CA ARG A 76 5.06 -18.15 3.33
C ARG A 76 5.27 -16.88 2.51
N ILE A 77 6.17 -16.89 1.53
CA ILE A 77 6.41 -15.76 0.62
C ILE A 77 5.14 -15.40 -0.15
N GLY A 78 4.43 -16.39 -0.70
CA GLY A 78 3.15 -16.18 -1.39
C GLY A 78 2.10 -15.56 -0.48
N GLY A 79 1.99 -16.04 0.76
CA GLY A 79 1.11 -15.45 1.78
C GLY A 79 1.46 -13.99 2.10
N THR A 80 2.76 -13.67 2.21
CA THR A 80 3.22 -12.28 2.41
C THR A 80 2.90 -11.42 1.19
N GLN A 81 3.11 -11.91 -0.03
CA GLN A 81 2.76 -11.19 -1.26
C GLN A 81 1.27 -10.86 -1.31
N GLN A 82 0.39 -11.80 -0.97
CA GLN A 82 -1.05 -11.56 -0.90
C GLN A 82 -1.41 -10.47 0.12
N ARG A 83 -0.76 -10.47 1.28
CA ARG A 83 -0.96 -9.41 2.30
C ARG A 83 -0.52 -8.05 1.78
N LEU A 84 0.63 -7.98 1.11
CA LEU A 84 1.12 -6.73 0.52
C LEU A 84 0.19 -6.18 -0.55
N GLN A 85 -0.35 -7.04 -1.42
CA GLN A 85 -1.35 -6.64 -2.43
C GLN A 85 -2.61 -6.04 -1.77
N LEU A 86 -3.12 -6.68 -0.72
CA LEU A 86 -4.28 -6.16 0.02
C LEU A 86 -4.00 -4.77 0.63
N ILE A 87 -2.82 -4.58 1.21
CA ILE A 87 -2.41 -3.30 1.80
C ILE A 87 -2.28 -2.23 0.71
N GLU A 88 -1.70 -2.58 -0.44
CA GLU A 88 -1.58 -1.66 -1.57
C GLU A 88 -2.95 -1.19 -2.08
N ASP A 89 -3.89 -2.12 -2.28
CA ASP A 89 -5.23 -1.79 -2.73
C ASP A 89 -5.98 -0.92 -1.69
N GLN A 90 -5.85 -1.22 -0.40
CA GLN A 90 -6.43 -0.41 0.67
C GLN A 90 -5.82 1.00 0.73
N ALA A 91 -4.50 1.11 0.53
CA ALA A 91 -3.80 2.39 0.49
C ALA A 91 -4.23 3.22 -0.74
N ARG A 92 -4.42 2.58 -1.89
CA ARG A 92 -4.93 3.21 -3.12
C ARG A 92 -6.34 3.78 -2.91
N GLU A 93 -7.24 2.98 -2.33
CA GLU A 93 -8.61 3.40 -2.03
C GLU A 93 -8.63 4.57 -1.02
N THR A 94 -7.80 4.49 0.02
CA THR A 94 -7.68 5.57 1.02
C THR A 94 -7.19 6.86 0.38
N LYS A 95 -6.20 6.77 -0.53
CA LYS A 95 -5.69 7.91 -1.28
C LYS A 95 -6.77 8.53 -2.18
N LEU A 96 -7.56 7.72 -2.87
CA LEU A 96 -8.66 8.21 -3.71
C LEU A 96 -9.68 8.98 -2.86
N ARG A 97 -10.17 8.40 -1.78
CA ARG A 97 -11.13 9.07 -0.88
C ARG A 97 -10.59 10.36 -0.28
N ALA A 98 -9.31 10.37 0.11
CA ALA A 98 -8.65 11.57 0.62
C ALA A 98 -8.57 12.66 -0.44
N THR A 99 -8.30 12.28 -1.69
CA THR A 99 -8.24 13.19 -2.85
C THR A 99 -9.63 13.76 -3.16
N ASP A 100 -10.66 12.92 -3.18
CA ASP A 100 -12.05 13.35 -3.41
C ASP A 100 -12.54 14.29 -2.32
N THR A 101 -12.26 13.97 -1.06
CA THR A 101 -12.59 14.84 0.09
C THR A 101 -11.89 16.19 -0.03
N LEU A 102 -10.60 16.18 -0.39
CA LEU A 102 -9.83 17.41 -0.59
C LEU A 102 -10.35 18.23 -1.77
N SER A 103 -10.72 17.59 -2.88
CA SER A 103 -11.32 18.27 -4.04
C SER A 103 -12.65 18.92 -3.64
N SER A 104 -13.54 18.18 -2.98
CA SER A 104 -14.84 18.70 -2.55
C SER A 104 -14.72 19.92 -1.64
N ILE A 105 -13.72 19.94 -0.75
CA ILE A 105 -13.45 21.11 0.12
C ILE A 105 -12.95 22.28 -0.72
N LYS A 106 -11.97 22.06 -1.61
CA LYS A 106 -11.42 23.12 -2.47
C LYS A 106 -12.45 23.69 -3.44
N ASP A 107 -13.26 22.85 -4.07
CA ASP A 107 -14.27 23.25 -5.04
C ASP A 107 -15.37 24.11 -4.38
N LEU A 108 -15.75 23.78 -3.14
CA LEU A 108 -16.67 24.60 -2.33
C LEU A 108 -16.10 25.99 -2.06
N ASP A 109 -14.81 26.08 -1.72
CA ASP A 109 -14.14 27.36 -1.46
C ASP A 109 -14.05 28.21 -2.74
N TYR A 110 -13.76 27.60 -3.90
CA TYR A 110 -13.76 28.31 -5.19
C TYR A 110 -15.15 28.84 -5.57
N ALA A 111 -16.22 28.05 -5.41
CA ALA A 111 -17.58 28.49 -5.67
C ALA A 111 -18.00 29.66 -4.76
N SER A 112 -17.58 29.62 -3.50
CA SER A 112 -17.85 30.68 -2.52
C SER A 112 -17.09 31.98 -2.85
N ALA A 113 -15.80 31.87 -3.19
CA ALA A 113 -14.99 33.02 -3.59
C ALA A 113 -15.52 33.69 -4.86
N LEU A 114 -15.95 32.90 -5.85
CA LEU A 114 -16.55 33.42 -7.08
C LEU A 114 -17.89 34.13 -6.81
N THR A 115 -18.72 33.57 -5.94
CA THR A 115 -20.01 34.18 -5.55
C THR A 115 -19.79 35.53 -4.86
N GLU A 116 -18.82 35.61 -3.94
CA GLU A 116 -18.51 36.86 -3.26
C GLU A 116 -17.92 37.91 -4.23
N LEU A 117 -17.08 37.50 -5.19
CA LEU A 117 -16.59 38.38 -6.25
C LEU A 117 -17.76 38.94 -7.09
N GLN A 118 -18.67 38.08 -7.56
CA GLN A 118 -19.83 38.51 -8.36
C GLN A 118 -20.72 39.49 -7.59
N LYS A 119 -20.92 39.25 -6.29
CA LYS A 119 -21.65 40.16 -5.41
C LYS A 119 -20.96 41.51 -5.29
N GLN A 120 -19.63 41.53 -5.15
CA GLN A 120 -18.85 42.77 -5.13
C GLN A 120 -18.93 43.53 -6.46
N GLU A 121 -18.89 42.84 -7.59
CA GLU A 121 -19.08 43.46 -8.92
C GLU A 121 -20.47 44.07 -9.09
N VAL A 122 -21.53 43.36 -8.69
CA VAL A 122 -22.91 43.86 -8.75
C VAL A 122 -23.09 45.09 -7.86
N LEU A 123 -22.56 45.05 -6.64
CA LEU A 123 -22.58 46.19 -5.73
C LEU A 123 -21.83 47.40 -6.32
N LEU A 124 -20.65 47.16 -6.92
CA LEU A 124 -19.87 48.20 -7.58
C LEU A 124 -20.63 48.83 -8.75
N GLN A 125 -21.25 48.01 -9.62
CA GLN A 125 -22.07 48.49 -10.73
C GLN A 125 -23.28 49.29 -10.26
N ALA A 126 -23.96 48.84 -9.20
CA ALA A 126 -25.07 49.55 -8.59
C ALA A 126 -24.62 50.90 -8.02
N SER A 127 -23.50 50.94 -7.29
CA SER A 127 -22.92 52.17 -6.76
C SER A 127 -22.56 53.16 -7.88
N GLN A 128 -21.92 52.71 -8.95
CA GLN A 128 -21.61 53.55 -10.11
C GLN A 128 -22.87 54.09 -10.80
N SER A 129 -23.90 53.25 -10.96
CA SER A 129 -25.18 53.65 -11.52
C SER A 129 -25.90 54.69 -10.65
N MET A 130 -25.86 54.52 -9.33
CA MET A 130 -26.40 55.49 -8.36
C MET A 130 -25.62 56.81 -8.43
N MET A 131 -24.29 56.76 -8.50
CA MET A 131 -23.45 57.95 -8.67
C MET A 131 -23.77 58.68 -9.98
N ALA A 132 -23.95 57.96 -11.09
CA ALA A 132 -24.33 58.55 -12.38
C ALA A 132 -25.72 59.21 -12.34
N ARG A 133 -26.71 58.58 -11.68
CA ARG A 133 -28.04 59.17 -11.48
C ARG A 133 -28.01 60.41 -10.59
N MET A 134 -27.24 60.38 -9.50
CA MET A 134 -27.03 61.57 -8.64
C MET A 134 -26.40 62.72 -9.42
N ALA A 135 -25.38 62.43 -10.24
CA ALA A 135 -24.73 63.42 -11.09
C ALA A 135 -25.70 64.04 -12.11
N GLN A 136 -26.56 63.24 -12.76
CA GLN A 136 -27.58 63.76 -13.68
C GLN A 136 -28.61 64.67 -13.00
N LEU A 137 -29.09 64.30 -11.82
CA LEU A 137 -30.05 65.11 -11.06
C LEU A 137 -29.41 66.45 -10.62
N SER A 138 -28.18 66.42 -10.11
CA SER A 138 -27.44 67.64 -9.74
C SER A 138 -27.19 68.56 -10.93
N LEU A 139 -26.86 68.02 -12.10
CA LEU A 139 -26.65 68.82 -13.32
C LEU A 139 -27.95 69.48 -13.81
N LEU A 140 -29.10 68.82 -13.70
CA LEU A 140 -30.41 69.42 -14.00
C LEU A 140 -30.80 70.51 -13.00
N GLU A 141 -30.37 70.38 -11.74
CA GLU A 141 -30.63 71.36 -10.68
C GLU A 141 -29.77 72.63 -10.82
N VAL A 142 -28.56 72.52 -11.36
CA VAL A 142 -27.67 73.67 -11.66
C VAL A 142 -28.12 74.48 -12.90
N LEU A 143 -28.90 73.89 -13.81
CA LEU A 143 -29.36 74.53 -15.05
C LEU A 143 -30.76 75.15 -14.97
N ARG A 144 -31.38 75.19 -13.78
CA ARG A 144 -32.64 75.92 -13.51
C ARG A 144 -32.35 77.20 -12.73
#